data_AF-A0A812MD55-F1
#
_entry.id   AF-A0A812MD55-F1
#
_cell.length_a   1.000
_cell.length_b   1.000
_cell.length_c   1.000
_cell.angle_alpha   90.00
_cell.angle_beta   90.00
_cell.angle_gamma   90.00
#
_symmetry.space_group_name_H-M   'P 1'
#
loop_
_entity.id
_entity.type
_entity.pdbx_description
1 polymer ?
#
loop_
_entity_poly.entity_id
_entity_poly.type
_entity_poly.pdbx_seq_one_letter_code
_entity_poly.pdbx_strand_id
1 'polypeptide(L)'
;MFTSSGCRYAVLAILAFAPYCSAAANQCCKYSPTATFDTLGFFRSLHKEHGVNAYCFFGGLVGAKDTYALTFLIQKVPPFLSIVPVYELGGGFNTKTIQTYDIDASVTVSATVEGGDGKKPWTAQSSSLLSGFELSVSAVGESAVPGQAGVEYDLKLHSKKKSFDVVVRFRDMMGVVRQGFGPDGFLPNWLSQEQRDAANSKFGGAVDRYLAGTPNATLDCQGSYYFSMPLLQVESFEIQQAGKVVDSGKSGMLWSDYVVQTYDNSGKALLKNVSWQFFALQFPDVRSAMMITAVNTADGVFQEASLFQGSGDNRTTWTLDNVKISPKGQPWTSPASHDRYYLSYDVTMKNPDAQVSLEVQWPEQEVGLGKIFKYEGLARATARWPGGGSSHGTGWVELQPLGPVEGRSSGRLSSMLFT
;
A
#
# COMPACT_ATOMS: atom_id res chain seq x y z
N MET A 1 -6.25 -1.93 -49.87
CA MET A 1 -6.63 -0.89 -48.88
C MET A 1 -7.63 -1.49 -47.91
N PHE A 2 -7.16 -2.09 -46.82
CA PHE A 2 -7.97 -2.40 -45.64
C PHE A 2 -7.05 -2.21 -44.44
N THR A 3 -7.27 -1.14 -43.69
CA THR A 3 -6.47 -0.78 -42.52
C THR A 3 -6.97 -1.58 -41.32
N SER A 4 -6.02 -2.32 -40.74
CA SER A 4 -6.09 -2.99 -39.46
C SER A 4 -6.52 -2.03 -38.34
N SER A 5 -7.58 -2.36 -37.62
CA SER A 5 -7.91 -1.76 -36.33
C SER A 5 -7.79 -2.85 -35.27
N GLY A 6 -6.56 -3.03 -34.79
CA GLY A 6 -6.16 -4.10 -33.88
C GLY A 6 -6.69 -3.93 -32.46
N CYS A 7 -6.79 -5.09 -31.81
CA CYS A 7 -6.80 -5.36 -30.37
C CYS A 7 -6.89 -4.13 -29.45
N ARG A 8 -8.11 -3.84 -29.02
CA ARG A 8 -8.39 -3.06 -27.81
C ARG A 8 -8.54 -4.05 -26.65
N TYR A 9 -8.18 -3.61 -25.44
CA TYR A 9 -8.38 -4.26 -24.13
C TYR A 9 -7.25 -5.18 -23.61
N ALA A 10 -6.16 -4.55 -23.17
CA ALA A 10 -5.33 -5.01 -22.06
C ALA A 10 -4.86 -3.75 -21.30
N VAL A 11 -5.67 -3.35 -20.32
CA VAL A 11 -5.49 -2.17 -19.45
C VAL A 11 -5.79 -2.65 -18.05
N LEU A 12 -4.94 -2.34 -17.07
CA LEU A 12 -5.13 -2.71 -15.67
C LEU A 12 -6.57 -2.44 -15.29
N ALA A 13 -7.28 -3.52 -15.00
CA ALA A 13 -8.48 -3.46 -14.22
C ALA A 13 -8.06 -3.15 -12.79
N ILE A 14 -7.71 -1.89 -12.58
CA ILE A 14 -7.97 -1.23 -11.32
C ILE A 14 -9.50 -0.99 -11.20
N LEU A 15 -10.35 -1.51 -12.10
CA LEU A 15 -11.79 -1.33 -12.12
C LEU A 15 -12.58 -2.58 -11.68
N ALA A 16 -13.35 -2.40 -10.62
CA ALA A 16 -14.73 -2.87 -10.47
C ALA A 16 -15.03 -4.34 -10.80
N PHE A 17 -14.99 -5.19 -9.78
CA PHE A 17 -15.75 -6.44 -9.78
C PHE A 17 -16.70 -6.53 -8.58
N ALA A 18 -17.95 -6.83 -8.90
CA ALA A 18 -18.99 -7.15 -7.94
C ALA A 18 -18.56 -8.33 -7.04
N PRO A 19 -19.06 -8.44 -5.79
CA PRO A 19 -18.72 -9.54 -4.92
C PRO A 19 -19.28 -10.84 -5.51
N TYR A 20 -18.40 -11.70 -6.01
CA TYR A 20 -18.73 -13.10 -6.27
C TYR A 20 -17.75 -13.96 -5.47
N CYS A 21 -18.29 -14.62 -4.44
CA CYS A 21 -17.64 -15.78 -3.84
C CYS A 21 -17.82 -16.98 -4.76
N SER A 22 -16.75 -17.72 -5.02
CA SER A 22 -16.90 -19.13 -5.35
C SER A 22 -17.45 -19.83 -4.10
N ALA A 23 -18.42 -20.73 -4.30
CA ALA A 23 -19.21 -21.36 -3.25
C ALA A 23 -18.44 -22.29 -2.28
N ALA A 24 -17.10 -22.30 -2.32
CA ALA A 24 -16.27 -23.21 -1.53
C ALA A 24 -15.60 -22.57 -0.30
N ALA A 25 -15.61 -21.24 -0.14
CA ALA A 25 -14.97 -20.58 1.00
C ALA A 25 -15.80 -19.38 1.53
N ASN A 26 -16.92 -19.68 2.20
CA ASN A 26 -17.61 -18.74 3.10
C ASN A 26 -16.92 -18.65 4.48
N GLN A 27 -15.67 -19.11 4.61
CA GLN A 27 -14.99 -19.13 5.90
C GLN A 27 -14.13 -17.89 6.07
N CYS A 28 -14.62 -17.02 6.96
CA CYS A 28 -13.83 -16.02 7.63
C CYS A 28 -12.56 -16.65 8.21
N CYS A 29 -11.40 -16.07 7.94
CA CYS A 29 -10.22 -16.40 8.73
C CYS A 29 -10.38 -15.74 10.10
N LYS A 30 -10.42 -16.57 11.15
CA LYS A 30 -10.56 -16.07 12.52
C LYS A 30 -9.34 -15.27 12.91
N TYR A 31 -9.56 -14.08 13.45
CA TYR A 31 -8.56 -13.33 14.20
C TYR A 31 -8.19 -14.15 15.43
N SER A 32 -6.89 -14.29 15.69
CA SER A 32 -6.41 -14.99 16.88
C SER A 32 -5.49 -14.07 17.67
N PRO A 33 -5.95 -13.50 18.80
CA PRO A 33 -5.15 -12.58 19.60
C PRO A 33 -3.90 -13.23 20.21
N THR A 34 -3.78 -14.57 20.13
CA THR A 34 -2.71 -15.36 20.75
C THR A 34 -1.93 -16.22 19.75
N ALA A 35 -2.33 -16.31 18.48
CA ALA A 35 -1.58 -17.13 17.51
C ALA A 35 -0.29 -16.43 17.12
N THR A 36 0.85 -17.04 17.44
CA THR A 36 2.15 -16.57 16.96
C THR A 36 2.41 -17.16 15.58
N PHE A 37 2.48 -16.30 14.54
CA PHE A 37 2.95 -16.70 13.22
C PHE A 37 4.43 -16.32 13.06
N ASP A 38 5.19 -17.15 12.34
CA ASP A 38 6.50 -16.75 11.83
C ASP A 38 6.30 -15.56 10.88
N THR A 39 6.56 -14.35 11.36
CA THR A 39 6.34 -13.09 10.62
C THR A 39 7.09 -13.10 9.29
N LEU A 40 8.30 -13.65 9.30
CA LEU A 40 9.13 -13.73 8.10
C LEU A 40 8.63 -14.82 7.16
N GLY A 41 8.25 -15.99 7.69
CA GLY A 41 7.64 -17.07 6.92
C GLY A 41 6.32 -16.65 6.26
N PHE A 42 5.49 -15.90 6.99
CA PHE A 42 4.23 -15.35 6.49
C PHE A 42 4.48 -14.35 5.36
N PHE A 43 5.36 -13.37 5.58
CA PHE A 43 5.72 -12.37 4.58
C PHE A 43 6.32 -12.99 3.30
N ARG A 44 6.99 -14.14 3.39
CA ARG A 44 7.66 -14.79 2.24
C ARG A 44 6.77 -15.69 1.42
N SER A 45 5.53 -15.90 1.84
CA SER A 45 4.66 -16.92 1.26
C SER A 45 3.52 -16.32 0.46
N LEU A 46 2.93 -17.12 -0.43
CA LEU A 46 1.63 -16.81 -1.01
C LEU A 46 0.56 -17.55 -0.22
N HIS A 47 -0.27 -16.82 0.52
CA HIS A 47 -1.36 -17.41 1.31
C HIS A 47 -2.57 -17.69 0.42
N LYS A 48 -2.56 -18.88 -0.19
CA LYS A 48 -3.54 -19.28 -1.21
C LYS A 48 -4.95 -19.40 -0.66
N GLU A 49 -5.08 -19.61 0.63
CA GLU A 49 -6.32 -19.69 1.40
C GLU A 49 -7.08 -18.37 1.46
N HIS A 50 -6.40 -17.23 1.30
CA HIS A 50 -7.03 -15.90 1.28
C HIS A 50 -7.40 -15.45 -0.13
N GLY A 51 -8.49 -14.71 -0.25
CA GLY A 51 -9.00 -14.23 -1.54
C GLY A 51 -8.12 -13.16 -2.19
N VAL A 52 -7.46 -12.33 -1.37
CA VAL A 52 -6.63 -11.21 -1.80
C VAL A 52 -5.34 -11.18 -0.98
N ASN A 53 -4.21 -11.15 -1.69
CA ASN A 53 -2.88 -10.89 -1.14
C ASN A 53 -2.16 -9.91 -2.07
N ALA A 54 -1.50 -8.89 -1.52
CA ALA A 54 -0.83 -7.87 -2.32
C ALA A 54 0.58 -7.59 -1.79
N TYR A 55 1.56 -7.59 -2.70
CA TYR A 55 2.86 -6.97 -2.48
C TYR A 55 2.84 -5.62 -3.20
N CYS A 56 2.93 -4.54 -2.42
CA CYS A 56 2.98 -3.17 -2.91
C CYS A 56 4.40 -2.63 -2.68
N PHE A 57 4.93 -1.91 -3.65
CA PHE A 57 6.19 -1.16 -3.51
C PHE A 57 5.96 0.25 -4.01
N PHE A 58 6.31 1.24 -3.20
CA PHE A 58 6.13 2.63 -3.58
C PHE A 58 7.14 3.54 -2.90
N GLY A 59 7.36 4.73 -3.43
CA GLY A 59 8.27 5.70 -2.84
C GLY A 59 8.91 6.65 -3.84
N GLY A 60 10.09 7.16 -3.49
CA GLY A 60 10.78 8.19 -4.25
C GLY A 60 12.15 7.74 -4.75
N LEU A 61 12.47 8.04 -6.00
CA LEU A 61 13.83 7.98 -6.54
C LEU A 61 14.35 9.39 -6.84
N VAL A 62 15.63 9.65 -6.60
CA VAL A 62 16.26 10.94 -6.86
C VAL A 62 17.35 10.75 -7.93
N GLY A 63 17.04 11.16 -9.15
CA GLY A 63 17.92 11.03 -10.31
C GLY A 63 18.79 12.25 -10.53
N ALA A 64 19.61 12.18 -11.57
CA ALA A 64 20.40 13.32 -12.01
C ALA A 64 19.54 14.40 -12.67
N LYS A 65 18.37 14.03 -13.22
CA LYS A 65 17.49 14.96 -13.96
C LYS A 65 16.19 15.29 -13.22
N ASP A 66 15.58 14.31 -12.55
CA ASP A 66 14.28 14.53 -11.90
C ASP A 66 14.15 13.74 -10.58
N THR A 67 13.06 14.01 -9.86
CA THR A 67 12.57 13.17 -8.76
C THR A 67 11.38 12.35 -9.26
N TYR A 68 11.38 11.07 -8.94
CA TYR A 68 10.40 10.11 -9.42
C TYR A 68 9.55 9.62 -8.26
N ALA A 69 8.23 9.72 -8.39
CA ALA A 69 7.29 8.95 -7.58
C ALA A 69 7.08 7.61 -8.27
N LEU A 70 7.27 6.53 -7.52
CA LEU A 70 7.32 5.15 -8.01
C LEU A 70 6.23 4.34 -7.34
N THR A 71 5.49 3.53 -8.10
CA THR A 71 4.49 2.61 -7.52
C THR A 71 4.37 1.33 -8.33
N PHE A 72 4.34 0.19 -7.63
CA PHE A 72 4.26 -1.16 -8.18
C PHE A 72 3.40 -2.08 -7.31
N LEU A 73 2.75 -3.04 -7.95
CA LEU A 73 1.83 -3.97 -7.33
C LEU A 73 1.95 -5.36 -7.94
N ILE A 74 2.01 -6.39 -7.10
CA ILE A 74 1.66 -7.77 -7.42
C ILE A 74 0.50 -8.17 -6.51
N GLN A 75 -0.69 -8.37 -7.08
CA GLN A 75 -1.88 -8.67 -6.30
C GLN A 75 -2.57 -9.94 -6.79
N LYS A 76 -2.84 -10.87 -5.89
CA LYS A 76 -3.80 -11.95 -6.14
C LYS A 76 -5.20 -11.35 -6.14
N VAL A 77 -5.96 -11.60 -7.20
CA VAL A 77 -7.36 -11.22 -7.29
C VAL A 77 -8.29 -12.44 -7.25
N PRO A 78 -9.53 -12.28 -6.76
CA PRO A 78 -10.51 -13.35 -6.81
C PRO A 78 -10.72 -13.81 -8.26
N PRO A 79 -10.83 -15.12 -8.53
CA PRO A 79 -10.97 -15.60 -9.88
C PRO A 79 -12.27 -15.12 -10.52
N PHE A 80 -12.16 -14.53 -11.71
CA PHE A 80 -13.33 -14.07 -12.48
C PHE A 80 -14.14 -15.24 -13.06
N LEU A 81 -13.46 -16.32 -13.47
CA LEU A 81 -14.07 -17.53 -14.09
C LEU A 81 -13.24 -18.82 -13.90
N SER A 82 -12.12 -18.79 -13.19
CA SER A 82 -11.14 -19.90 -13.14
C SER A 82 -11.05 -20.56 -11.77
N ILE A 83 -10.78 -21.86 -11.77
CA ILE A 83 -10.34 -22.61 -10.56
C ILE A 83 -8.89 -22.20 -10.20
N VAL A 84 -8.20 -21.51 -11.11
CA VAL A 84 -6.80 -21.09 -11.00
C VAL A 84 -6.71 -19.67 -10.42
N PRO A 85 -5.78 -19.39 -9.49
CA PRO A 85 -5.49 -18.04 -9.02
C PRO A 85 -5.13 -17.09 -10.18
N VAL A 86 -5.63 -15.86 -10.11
CA VAL A 86 -5.30 -14.79 -11.05
C VAL A 86 -4.54 -13.70 -10.29
N TYR A 87 -3.56 -13.09 -10.95
CA TYR A 87 -2.74 -12.02 -10.41
C TYR A 87 -2.77 -10.79 -11.32
N GLU A 88 -2.87 -9.63 -10.69
CA GLU A 88 -2.72 -8.32 -11.30
C GLU A 88 -1.33 -7.77 -11.03
N LEU A 89 -0.72 -7.23 -12.07
CA LEU A 89 0.60 -6.61 -12.03
C LEU A 89 0.48 -5.19 -12.52
N GLY A 90 0.79 -4.23 -11.66
CA GLY A 90 0.72 -2.81 -11.99
C GLY A 90 2.05 -2.13 -11.72
N GLY A 91 2.41 -1.16 -12.55
CA GLY A 91 3.64 -0.46 -12.32
C GLY A 91 3.87 0.77 -13.16
N GLY A 92 4.43 1.80 -12.54
CA GLY A 92 4.83 2.99 -13.25
C GLY A 92 5.56 4.00 -12.37
N PHE A 93 5.88 5.12 -13.00
CA PHE A 93 6.47 6.26 -12.33
C PHE A 93 5.84 7.56 -12.82
N ASN A 94 5.92 8.58 -11.98
CA ASN A 94 5.56 9.95 -12.27
C ASN A 94 6.71 10.88 -11.89
N THR A 95 6.81 12.02 -12.57
CA THR A 95 7.78 13.05 -12.23
C THR A 95 7.15 14.43 -12.38
N LYS A 96 7.82 15.46 -11.83
CA LYS A 96 7.41 16.85 -11.99
C LYS A 96 7.33 17.30 -13.45
N THR A 97 8.15 16.70 -14.30
CA THR A 97 8.22 17.03 -15.73
C THR A 97 7.14 16.30 -16.55
N ILE A 98 6.82 15.04 -16.21
CA ILE A 98 5.85 14.23 -16.97
C ILE A 98 4.40 14.53 -16.56
N GLN A 99 4.17 14.97 -15.32
CA GLN A 99 2.86 15.43 -14.78
C GLN A 99 1.68 14.45 -14.94
N THR A 100 1.95 13.21 -15.33
CA THR A 100 1.02 12.08 -15.38
C THR A 100 1.81 10.81 -15.09
N TYR A 101 1.17 9.79 -14.53
CA TYR A 101 1.84 8.50 -14.33
C TYR A 101 2.06 7.80 -15.67
N ASP A 102 3.31 7.47 -15.99
CA ASP A 102 3.60 6.50 -17.04
C ASP A 102 3.47 5.09 -16.44
N ILE A 103 2.22 4.62 -16.43
CA ILE A 103 1.83 3.34 -15.85
C ILE A 103 1.53 2.31 -16.94
N ASP A 104 1.95 1.06 -16.70
CA ASP A 104 1.49 -0.12 -17.43
C ASP A 104 1.13 -1.25 -16.46
N ALA A 105 0.56 -2.29 -17.07
CA ALA A 105 -0.40 -3.06 -16.37
C ALA A 105 -0.77 -4.36 -17.07
N SER A 106 -0.89 -5.45 -16.31
CA SER A 106 -1.31 -6.72 -16.86
C SER A 106 -2.00 -7.63 -15.86
N VAL A 107 -2.69 -8.65 -16.40
CA VAL A 107 -3.29 -9.75 -15.65
C VAL A 107 -2.64 -11.04 -16.12
N THR A 108 -2.34 -11.94 -15.18
CA THR A 108 -1.72 -13.24 -15.46
C THR A 108 -2.22 -14.31 -14.50
N VAL A 109 -2.02 -15.58 -14.86
CA VAL A 109 -2.32 -16.74 -14.02
C VAL A 109 -1.07 -17.27 -13.32
N SER A 110 0.08 -16.63 -13.54
CA SER A 110 1.37 -17.03 -12.98
C SER A 110 2.03 -15.87 -12.25
N ALA A 111 1.84 -15.80 -10.93
CA ALA A 111 2.80 -15.16 -10.04
C ALA A 111 3.47 -16.26 -9.22
N THR A 112 4.79 -16.16 -9.08
CA THR A 112 5.55 -17.05 -8.22
C THR A 112 6.22 -16.26 -7.13
N VAL A 113 6.11 -16.78 -5.91
CA VAL A 113 7.00 -16.41 -4.81
C VAL A 113 7.82 -17.65 -4.54
N GLU A 114 9.10 -17.60 -4.90
CA GLU A 114 10.05 -18.71 -4.84
C GLU A 114 11.23 -18.35 -3.95
N GLY A 115 11.90 -19.34 -3.38
CA GLY A 115 13.06 -19.15 -2.51
C GLY A 115 12.72 -18.85 -1.05
N GLY A 116 13.75 -18.74 -0.21
CA GLY A 116 13.61 -18.56 1.25
C GLY A 116 13.81 -19.81 2.10
N ASP A 117 14.21 -20.94 1.50
CA ASP A 117 14.60 -22.20 2.17
C ASP A 117 16.13 -22.33 2.37
N GLY A 118 16.88 -21.27 2.06
CA GLY A 118 18.35 -21.24 2.14
C GLY A 118 19.08 -21.83 0.94
N LYS A 119 18.38 -22.21 -0.14
CA LYS A 119 19.00 -22.79 -1.36
C LYS A 119 18.88 -21.90 -2.60
N LYS A 120 17.93 -20.96 -2.62
CA LYS A 120 17.75 -19.96 -3.67
C LYS A 120 17.34 -18.62 -3.06
N PRO A 121 17.79 -17.49 -3.64
CA PRO A 121 17.32 -16.18 -3.22
C PRO A 121 15.80 -16.11 -3.36
N TRP A 122 15.15 -15.50 -2.37
CA TRP A 122 13.73 -15.24 -2.46
C TRP A 122 13.43 -14.29 -3.61
N THR A 123 12.36 -14.57 -4.35
CA THR A 123 11.90 -13.78 -5.47
C THR A 123 10.38 -13.79 -5.50
N ALA A 124 9.77 -12.61 -5.56
CA ALA A 124 8.39 -12.42 -6.00
C ALA A 124 8.42 -11.92 -7.44
N GLN A 125 7.88 -12.70 -8.38
CA GLN A 125 7.89 -12.33 -9.79
C GLN A 125 6.62 -12.74 -10.49
N SER A 126 6.31 -12.01 -11.56
CA SER A 126 5.21 -12.33 -12.43
C SER A 126 5.39 -11.64 -13.77
N SER A 127 4.95 -12.31 -14.83
CA SER A 127 5.00 -11.80 -16.18
C SER A 127 3.72 -12.15 -16.93
N SER A 128 3.41 -11.33 -17.92
CA SER A 128 2.34 -11.59 -18.86
C SER A 128 2.88 -11.56 -20.28
N LEU A 129 3.03 -12.75 -20.85
CA LEU A 129 3.50 -12.96 -22.22
C LEU A 129 2.68 -12.17 -23.25
N LEU A 130 1.38 -12.00 -23.01
CA LEU A 130 0.49 -11.27 -23.91
C LEU A 130 0.77 -9.76 -23.93
N SER A 131 1.09 -9.18 -22.78
CA SER A 131 1.38 -7.74 -22.66
C SER A 131 2.87 -7.40 -22.83
N GLY A 132 3.77 -8.37 -22.60
CA GLY A 132 5.20 -8.10 -22.42
C GLY A 132 5.48 -7.23 -21.19
N PHE A 133 4.65 -7.35 -20.15
CA PHE A 133 4.84 -6.70 -18.86
C PHE A 133 5.45 -7.71 -17.89
N GLU A 134 6.51 -7.29 -17.21
CA GLU A 134 7.24 -8.12 -16.25
C GLU A 134 7.55 -7.30 -15.00
N LEU A 135 7.33 -7.91 -13.84
CA LEU A 135 7.68 -7.34 -12.54
C LEU A 135 8.34 -8.42 -11.70
N SER A 136 9.48 -8.09 -11.11
CA SER A 136 10.19 -8.97 -10.18
C SER A 136 10.84 -8.18 -9.06
N VAL A 137 10.83 -8.75 -7.86
CA VAL A 137 11.62 -8.32 -6.71
C VAL A 137 12.35 -9.52 -6.15
N SER A 138 13.67 -9.45 -6.07
CA SER A 138 14.52 -10.56 -5.62
C SER A 138 15.49 -10.11 -4.54
N ALA A 139 15.62 -10.87 -3.47
CA ALA A 139 16.71 -10.70 -2.52
C ALA A 139 18.05 -11.05 -3.19
N VAL A 140 19.15 -10.41 -2.79
CA VAL A 140 20.49 -10.72 -3.31
C VAL A 140 21.36 -11.46 -2.34
N GLY A 141 21.99 -12.51 -2.86
CA GLY A 141 22.71 -13.53 -2.11
C GLY A 141 21.83 -14.75 -1.85
N GLU A 142 22.40 -15.94 -1.99
CA GLU A 142 21.68 -17.22 -1.82
C GLU A 142 21.21 -17.44 -0.38
N SER A 143 21.92 -16.85 0.59
CA SER A 143 21.60 -16.92 2.02
C SER A 143 20.88 -15.68 2.55
N ALA A 144 20.45 -14.77 1.67
CA ALA A 144 19.69 -13.61 2.10
C ALA A 144 18.30 -14.03 2.60
N VAL A 145 17.90 -13.46 3.73
CA VAL A 145 16.70 -13.85 4.48
C VAL A 145 15.71 -12.68 4.41
N PRO A 146 14.74 -12.69 3.48
CA PRO A 146 13.92 -11.51 3.17
C PRO A 146 13.20 -10.96 4.38
N GLY A 147 13.16 -9.63 4.51
CA GLY A 147 12.55 -8.93 5.61
C GLY A 147 13.46 -8.80 6.83
N GLN A 148 14.73 -9.16 6.70
CA GLN A 148 15.75 -8.81 7.69
C GLN A 148 16.45 -7.51 7.31
N ALA A 149 16.70 -6.68 8.31
CA ALA A 149 17.53 -5.49 8.15
C ALA A 149 18.92 -5.87 7.59
N GLY A 150 19.40 -5.08 6.65
CA GLY A 150 20.66 -5.25 5.94
C GLY A 150 20.55 -6.05 4.64
N VAL A 151 19.41 -6.69 4.35
CA VAL A 151 19.23 -7.43 3.10
C VAL A 151 19.06 -6.47 1.92
N GLU A 152 19.73 -6.80 0.82
CA GLU A 152 19.63 -6.07 -0.43
C GLU A 152 18.68 -6.77 -1.41
N TYR A 153 18.03 -5.98 -2.26
CA TYR A 153 17.02 -6.43 -3.22
C TYR A 153 17.19 -5.75 -4.57
N ASP A 154 16.87 -6.49 -5.64
CA ASP A 154 16.68 -5.96 -6.97
C ASP A 154 15.19 -5.94 -7.29
N LEU A 155 14.67 -4.78 -7.65
CA LEU A 155 13.38 -4.62 -8.31
C LEU A 155 13.63 -4.38 -9.79
N LYS A 156 12.92 -5.12 -10.63
CA LYS A 156 12.90 -4.94 -12.08
C LYS A 156 11.48 -4.86 -12.58
N LEU A 157 11.23 -3.85 -13.38
CA LEU A 157 9.98 -3.60 -14.07
C LEU A 157 10.27 -3.41 -15.54
N HIS A 158 9.57 -4.15 -16.39
CA HIS A 158 9.62 -4.02 -17.84
C HIS A 158 8.21 -3.82 -18.39
N SER A 159 8.03 -2.82 -19.25
CA SER A 159 6.83 -2.67 -20.07
C SER A 159 7.21 -2.55 -21.54
N LYS A 160 6.89 -3.57 -22.33
CA LYS A 160 6.99 -3.49 -23.78
C LYS A 160 6.05 -2.46 -24.38
N LYS A 161 4.81 -2.37 -23.86
CA LYS A 161 3.74 -1.51 -24.39
C LYS A 161 4.03 -0.02 -24.19
N LYS A 162 4.58 0.34 -23.03
CA LYS A 162 5.02 1.73 -22.75
C LYS A 162 6.47 1.97 -23.11
N SER A 163 7.21 0.90 -23.44
CA SER A 163 8.61 0.96 -23.80
C SER A 163 9.44 1.59 -22.69
N PHE A 164 9.25 1.16 -21.44
CA PHE A 164 10.11 1.55 -20.33
C PHE A 164 10.67 0.34 -19.59
N ASP A 165 11.81 0.57 -18.94
CA ASP A 165 12.45 -0.33 -18.00
C ASP A 165 12.82 0.46 -16.75
N VAL A 166 12.57 -0.11 -15.57
CA VAL A 166 13.02 0.44 -14.30
C VAL A 166 13.73 -0.67 -13.53
N VAL A 167 14.99 -0.40 -13.16
CA VAL A 167 15.79 -1.29 -12.31
C VAL A 167 16.20 -0.52 -11.07
N VAL A 168 15.92 -1.08 -9.89
CA VAL A 168 16.26 -0.48 -8.60
C VAL A 168 16.94 -1.52 -7.72
N ARG A 169 18.12 -1.18 -7.22
CA ARG A 169 18.81 -1.86 -6.13
C ARG A 169 18.53 -1.09 -4.84
N PHE A 170 18.05 -1.76 -3.81
CA PHE A 170 17.82 -1.16 -2.50
C PHE A 170 18.20 -2.08 -1.35
N ARG A 171 18.40 -1.49 -0.17
CA ARG A 171 18.76 -2.15 1.08
C ARG A 171 17.68 -1.91 2.12
N ASP A 172 17.22 -2.96 2.79
CA ASP A 172 16.30 -2.85 3.91
C ASP A 172 17.04 -2.36 5.16
N MET A 173 16.65 -1.21 5.71
CA MET A 173 17.29 -0.61 6.88
C MET A 173 16.61 -0.98 8.20
N MET A 174 15.41 -1.55 8.18
CA MET A 174 14.59 -1.78 9.39
C MET A 174 14.21 -3.24 9.62
N GLY A 175 14.05 -4.02 8.54
CA GLY A 175 13.38 -5.30 8.57
C GLY A 175 11.87 -5.16 8.42
N VAL A 176 11.17 -6.30 8.37
CA VAL A 176 9.71 -6.36 8.39
C VAL A 176 9.18 -5.90 9.74
N VAL A 177 8.18 -5.02 9.69
CA VAL A 177 7.36 -4.60 10.83
C VAL A 177 5.92 -5.07 10.64
N ARG A 178 5.18 -5.21 11.74
CA ARG A 178 3.78 -5.62 11.73
C ARG A 178 2.89 -4.41 12.03
N GLN A 179 1.93 -4.16 11.16
CA GLN A 179 0.88 -3.16 11.42
C GLN A 179 -0.24 -3.78 12.29
N GLY A 180 -1.08 -2.96 12.90
CA GLY A 180 -2.25 -3.45 13.65
C GLY A 180 -1.94 -4.15 14.97
N PHE A 181 -2.88 -4.98 15.44
CA PHE A 181 -2.89 -5.55 16.79
C PHE A 181 -2.40 -7.00 16.83
N GLY A 182 -2.07 -7.45 18.04
CA GLY A 182 -1.68 -8.83 18.29
C GLY A 182 -0.30 -9.22 17.75
N PRO A 183 0.13 -10.47 18.02
CA PRO A 183 1.36 -11.06 17.49
C PRO A 183 1.25 -11.45 16.00
N ASP A 184 0.07 -11.35 15.40
CA ASP A 184 -0.20 -11.69 14.01
C ASP A 184 -0.19 -10.46 13.09
N GLY A 185 -0.21 -9.23 13.64
CA GLY A 185 -0.18 -8.01 12.85
C GLY A 185 -1.50 -7.75 12.13
N PHE A 186 -2.62 -7.98 12.82
CA PHE A 186 -3.95 -7.80 12.26
C PHE A 186 -4.41 -6.35 12.36
N LEU A 187 -4.52 -5.68 11.22
CA LEU A 187 -5.00 -4.31 11.08
C LEU A 187 -6.50 -4.31 10.78
N PRO A 188 -7.38 -3.92 11.72
CA PRO A 188 -8.79 -3.71 11.41
C PRO A 188 -8.95 -2.49 10.50
N ASN A 189 -9.86 -2.60 9.56
CA ASN A 189 -10.26 -1.52 8.68
C ASN A 189 -11.57 -0.86 9.14
N TRP A 190 -12.32 -1.52 10.03
CA TRP A 190 -13.46 -0.92 10.71
C TRP A 190 -13.72 -1.61 12.05
N LEU A 191 -14.54 -0.94 12.86
CA LEU A 191 -15.18 -1.51 14.04
C LEU A 191 -16.69 -1.33 13.90
N SER A 192 -17.48 -2.14 14.60
CA SER A 192 -18.90 -1.84 14.82
C SER A 192 -19.05 -0.64 15.76
N GLN A 193 -20.24 -0.04 15.81
CA GLN A 193 -20.48 1.07 16.73
C GLN A 193 -20.32 0.64 18.19
N GLU A 194 -20.81 -0.55 18.54
CA GLU A 194 -20.65 -1.13 19.87
C GLU A 194 -19.17 -1.33 20.25
N GLN A 195 -18.36 -1.83 19.32
CA GLN A 195 -16.92 -2.01 19.52
C GLN A 195 -16.22 -0.67 19.75
N ARG A 196 -16.55 0.38 18.96
CA ARG A 196 -16.01 1.73 19.15
C ARG A 196 -16.39 2.30 20.51
N ASP A 197 -17.67 2.26 20.86
CA ASP A 197 -18.16 2.81 22.11
C ASP A 197 -17.52 2.10 23.32
N ALA A 198 -17.37 0.77 23.24
CA ALA A 198 -16.68 0.00 24.26
C ALA A 198 -15.19 0.39 24.36
N ALA A 199 -14.48 0.46 23.23
CA ALA A 199 -13.06 0.84 23.19
C ALA A 199 -12.82 2.26 23.73
N ASN A 200 -13.63 3.23 23.32
CA ASN A 200 -13.51 4.61 23.77
C ASN A 200 -13.87 4.77 25.25
N SER A 201 -15.05 4.29 25.67
CA SER A 201 -15.55 4.55 27.03
C SER A 201 -14.81 3.79 28.13
N LYS A 202 -14.32 2.57 27.86
CA LYS A 202 -13.70 1.70 28.88
C LYS A 202 -12.19 1.60 28.75
N PHE A 203 -11.64 1.80 27.56
CA PHE A 203 -10.23 1.55 27.26
C PHE A 203 -9.49 2.78 26.72
N GLY A 204 -10.10 3.97 26.79
CA GLY A 204 -9.49 5.23 26.37
C GLY A 204 -9.16 5.28 24.88
N GLY A 205 -9.94 4.56 24.06
CA GLY A 205 -9.79 4.47 22.61
C GLY A 205 -8.72 3.48 22.14
N ALA A 206 -8.05 2.77 23.05
CA ALA A 206 -7.01 1.79 22.73
C ALA A 206 -7.63 0.42 22.36
N VAL A 207 -7.54 0.04 21.09
CA VAL A 207 -8.17 -1.19 20.56
C VAL A 207 -7.49 -2.46 21.09
N ASP A 208 -6.17 -2.46 21.24
CA ASP A 208 -5.40 -3.55 21.85
C ASP A 208 -5.88 -3.86 23.27
N ARG A 209 -6.10 -2.83 24.08
CA ARG A 209 -6.63 -2.97 25.45
C ARG A 209 -8.08 -3.44 25.45
N TYR A 210 -8.89 -2.97 24.50
CA TYR A 210 -10.26 -3.46 24.31
C TYR A 210 -10.28 -4.97 24.03
N LEU A 211 -9.46 -5.45 23.10
CA LEU A 211 -9.39 -6.87 22.74
C LEU A 211 -8.87 -7.72 23.89
N ALA A 212 -7.87 -7.25 24.62
CA ALA A 212 -7.32 -7.96 25.78
C ALA A 212 -8.29 -7.97 26.99
N GLY A 213 -9.07 -6.91 27.17
CA GLY A 213 -9.92 -6.69 28.33
C GLY A 213 -11.38 -7.13 28.17
N THR A 214 -11.81 -7.51 26.96
CA THR A 214 -13.22 -7.84 26.68
C THR A 214 -13.36 -9.33 26.33
N PRO A 215 -14.05 -10.13 27.17
CA PRO A 215 -14.29 -11.54 26.88
C PRO A 215 -14.97 -11.73 25.53
N ASN A 216 -14.43 -12.64 24.70
CA ASN A 216 -14.93 -12.97 23.36
C ASN A 216 -14.89 -11.83 22.33
N ALA A 217 -14.25 -10.69 22.62
CA ALA A 217 -14.02 -9.69 21.59
C ALA A 217 -13.14 -10.27 20.47
N THR A 218 -13.58 -10.07 19.23
CA THR A 218 -12.84 -10.47 18.04
C THR A 218 -12.93 -9.40 16.96
N LEU A 219 -11.97 -9.44 16.03
CA LEU A 219 -11.94 -8.65 14.80
C LEU A 219 -12.08 -9.56 13.56
N ASP A 220 -12.65 -10.75 13.73
CA ASP A 220 -12.93 -11.71 12.65
C ASP A 220 -13.52 -10.99 11.44
N CYS A 221 -12.87 -11.10 10.29
CA CYS A 221 -13.31 -10.51 9.02
C CYS A 221 -13.35 -8.99 8.98
N GLN A 222 -12.81 -8.27 9.97
CA GLN A 222 -12.85 -6.80 10.05
C GLN A 222 -11.57 -6.12 9.56
N GLY A 223 -10.65 -6.86 8.94
CA GLY A 223 -9.32 -6.35 8.67
C GLY A 223 -8.43 -7.22 7.78
N SER A 224 -7.14 -6.93 7.86
CA SER A 224 -6.09 -7.58 7.08
C SER A 224 -4.89 -7.91 7.96
N TYR A 225 -4.22 -9.04 7.68
CA TYR A 225 -2.85 -9.21 8.15
C TYR A 225 -1.94 -8.30 7.32
N TYR A 226 -1.18 -7.44 7.98
CA TYR A 226 -0.55 -6.31 7.33
C TYR A 226 0.87 -6.12 7.83
N PHE A 227 1.82 -6.24 6.91
CA PHE A 227 3.26 -6.16 7.16
C PHE A 227 3.88 -5.11 6.25
N SER A 228 4.97 -4.49 6.71
CA SER A 228 5.70 -3.51 5.90
C SER A 228 7.20 -3.72 5.99
N MET A 229 7.93 -3.42 4.91
CA MET A 229 9.36 -3.08 4.95
C MET A 229 9.48 -1.57 4.76
N PRO A 230 9.59 -0.80 5.85
CA PRO A 230 9.24 0.61 5.80
C PRO A 230 10.40 1.54 5.45
N LEU A 231 11.65 1.09 5.48
CA LEU A 231 12.83 1.88 5.17
C LEU A 231 13.72 1.14 4.16
N LEU A 232 13.33 1.15 2.89
CA LEU A 232 14.12 0.56 1.79
C LEU A 232 14.97 1.65 1.13
N GLN A 233 16.25 1.72 1.51
CA GLN A 233 17.18 2.72 1.01
C GLN A 233 17.67 2.35 -0.39
N VAL A 234 17.52 3.26 -1.36
CA VAL A 234 17.99 3.04 -2.73
C VAL A 234 19.51 3.16 -2.80
N GLU A 235 20.17 2.12 -3.32
CA GLU A 235 21.61 2.05 -3.54
C GLU A 235 21.96 2.46 -4.98
N SER A 236 21.13 2.06 -5.93
CA SER A 236 21.22 2.50 -7.33
C SER A 236 19.91 2.30 -8.06
N PHE A 237 19.64 3.12 -9.07
CA PHE A 237 18.57 2.87 -10.01
C PHE A 237 18.90 3.35 -11.42
N GLU A 238 18.19 2.80 -12.39
CA GLU A 238 18.21 3.20 -13.77
C GLU A 238 16.79 3.16 -14.35
N ILE A 239 16.43 4.20 -15.11
CA ILE A 239 15.18 4.27 -15.85
C ILE A 239 15.54 4.37 -17.33
N GLN A 240 15.01 3.46 -18.13
CA GLN A 240 15.11 3.50 -19.58
C GLN A 240 13.76 3.77 -20.22
N GLN A 241 13.76 4.54 -21.32
CA GLN A 241 12.62 4.66 -22.21
C GLN A 241 13.09 4.41 -23.65
N ALA A 242 12.36 3.56 -24.37
CA ALA A 242 12.69 3.08 -25.70
C ALA A 242 14.15 2.57 -25.83
N GLY A 243 14.61 1.83 -24.81
CA GLY A 243 15.95 1.25 -24.75
C GLY A 243 17.09 2.26 -24.52
N LYS A 244 16.78 3.49 -24.12
CA LYS A 244 17.77 4.51 -23.75
C LYS A 244 17.62 4.89 -22.30
N VAL A 245 18.74 4.94 -21.58
CA VAL A 245 18.78 5.48 -20.21
C VAL A 245 18.34 6.94 -20.22
N VAL A 246 17.20 7.22 -19.59
CA VAL A 246 16.66 8.57 -19.46
C VAL A 246 17.06 9.22 -18.14
N ASP A 247 17.23 8.44 -17.07
CA ASP A 247 17.82 8.92 -15.82
C ASP A 247 18.36 7.76 -14.98
N SER A 248 19.23 8.08 -14.02
CA SER A 248 19.80 7.14 -13.07
C SER A 248 20.26 7.87 -11.80
N GLY A 249 20.46 7.12 -10.73
CA GLY A 249 20.87 7.70 -9.45
C GLY A 249 21.22 6.66 -8.40
N LYS A 250 21.54 7.14 -7.19
CA LYS A 250 21.95 6.34 -6.02
C LYS A 250 21.26 6.78 -4.74
N SER A 251 20.09 7.40 -4.88
CA SER A 251 19.38 8.00 -3.77
C SER A 251 17.88 7.85 -3.97
N GLY A 252 17.17 7.72 -2.87
CA GLY A 252 15.76 7.43 -2.83
C GLY A 252 15.40 6.58 -1.64
N MET A 253 14.11 6.51 -1.38
CA MET A 253 13.52 5.73 -0.30
C MET A 253 12.26 5.07 -0.83
N LEU A 254 12.20 3.74 -0.70
CA LEU A 254 11.03 2.94 -1.00
C LEU A 254 10.43 2.38 0.28
N TRP A 255 9.18 2.00 0.17
CA TRP A 255 8.40 1.30 1.17
C TRP A 255 7.77 0.10 0.49
N SER A 256 7.65 -1.01 1.21
CA SER A 256 6.86 -2.14 0.76
C SER A 256 5.79 -2.51 1.76
N ASP A 257 4.58 -2.77 1.29
CA ASP A 257 3.52 -3.40 2.06
C ASP A 257 3.26 -4.81 1.55
N TYR A 258 2.95 -5.69 2.50
CA TYR A 258 2.36 -6.98 2.25
C TYR A 258 1.04 -7.11 3.00
N VAL A 259 -0.05 -7.26 2.26
CA VAL A 259 -1.42 -7.22 2.80
C VAL A 259 -2.15 -8.49 2.43
N VAL A 260 -2.78 -9.11 3.42
CA VAL A 260 -3.62 -10.31 3.27
C VAL A 260 -4.98 -10.04 3.89
N GLN A 261 -6.01 -10.02 3.06
CA GLN A 261 -7.33 -9.59 3.50
C GLN A 261 -8.20 -10.74 3.98
N THR A 262 -9.04 -10.47 4.98
CA THR A 262 -9.85 -11.50 5.64
C THR A 262 -11.36 -11.30 5.55
N TYR A 263 -11.83 -10.30 4.78
CA TYR A 263 -13.23 -9.90 4.76
C TYR A 263 -14.21 -10.99 4.30
N ASP A 264 -15.34 -11.10 4.99
CA ASP A 264 -16.52 -11.82 4.52
C ASP A 264 -17.35 -10.96 3.54
N ASN A 265 -18.50 -11.48 3.11
CA ASN A 265 -19.40 -10.74 2.22
C ASN A 265 -19.96 -9.46 2.87
N SER A 266 -20.16 -9.47 4.18
CA SER A 266 -20.66 -8.32 4.95
C SER A 266 -19.63 -7.20 4.99
N GLY A 267 -18.39 -7.53 5.33
CA GLY A 267 -17.24 -6.63 5.29
C GLY A 267 -17.02 -6.06 3.91
N LYS A 268 -17.03 -6.91 2.87
CA LYS A 268 -16.95 -6.43 1.47
C LYS A 268 -18.08 -5.47 1.12
N ALA A 269 -19.30 -5.74 1.56
CA ALA A 269 -20.43 -4.84 1.30
C ALA A 269 -20.26 -3.48 1.99
N LEU A 270 -19.80 -3.48 3.25
CA LEU A 270 -19.51 -2.26 4.00
C LEU A 270 -18.42 -1.42 3.32
N LEU A 271 -17.37 -2.08 2.82
CA LEU A 271 -16.22 -1.43 2.21
C LEU A 271 -16.45 -0.91 0.78
N LYS A 272 -17.64 -1.13 0.18
CA LYS A 272 -17.91 -0.65 -1.19
C LYS A 272 -18.01 0.87 -1.33
N ASN A 273 -18.41 1.56 -0.26
CA ASN A 273 -18.73 2.99 -0.26
C ASN A 273 -17.93 3.72 0.83
N VAL A 274 -16.63 3.46 0.89
CA VAL A 274 -15.73 4.04 1.89
C VAL A 274 -14.86 5.12 1.26
N SER A 275 -14.36 6.02 2.09
CA SER A 275 -13.18 6.81 1.74
C SER A 275 -12.03 6.40 2.64
N TRP A 276 -10.80 6.50 2.14
CA TRP A 276 -9.62 6.28 2.94
C TRP A 276 -8.60 7.38 2.78
N GLN A 277 -7.71 7.42 3.76
CA GLN A 277 -6.45 8.15 3.74
C GLN A 277 -5.38 7.16 4.23
N PHE A 278 -4.29 7.06 3.50
CA PHE A 278 -3.14 6.26 3.89
C PHE A 278 -1.87 7.09 3.74
N PHE A 279 -1.06 7.14 4.79
CA PHE A 279 0.23 7.79 4.81
C PHE A 279 1.30 6.82 5.29
N ALA A 280 2.33 6.61 4.48
CA ALA A 280 3.52 5.83 4.84
C ALA A 280 4.72 6.77 4.86
N LEU A 281 5.27 7.02 6.06
CA LEU A 281 6.23 8.09 6.33
C LEU A 281 7.56 7.51 6.79
N GLN A 282 8.65 8.05 6.27
CA GLN A 282 10.00 7.50 6.40
C GLN A 282 10.94 8.56 6.93
N PHE A 283 11.61 8.26 8.04
CA PHE A 283 12.55 9.13 8.73
C PHE A 283 13.89 8.40 8.91
N PRO A 284 14.66 8.22 7.82
CA PRO A 284 15.83 7.36 7.81
C PRO A 284 16.92 7.81 8.80
N ASP A 285 17.11 9.12 8.99
CA ASP A 285 18.14 9.68 9.89
C ASP A 285 17.97 9.26 11.35
N VAL A 286 16.74 8.99 11.78
CA VAL A 286 16.40 8.50 13.12
C VAL A 286 15.92 7.05 13.09
N ARG A 287 16.16 6.34 11.97
CA ARG A 287 15.74 4.96 11.73
C ARG A 287 14.33 4.68 12.23
N SER A 288 13.40 5.56 11.84
CA SER A 288 12.00 5.50 12.25
C SER A 288 11.09 5.57 11.04
N ALA A 289 9.92 4.97 11.16
CA ALA A 289 8.88 4.99 10.14
C ALA A 289 7.51 5.08 10.78
N MET A 290 6.52 5.61 10.06
CA MET A 290 5.16 5.70 10.54
C MET A 290 4.16 5.34 9.45
N MET A 291 3.18 4.51 9.79
CA MET A 291 1.99 4.30 8.97
C MET A 291 0.81 4.98 9.65
N ILE A 292 0.02 5.74 8.90
CA ILE A 292 -1.20 6.40 9.39
C ILE A 292 -2.32 6.07 8.40
N THR A 293 -3.46 5.61 8.92
CA THR A 293 -4.62 5.28 8.10
C THR A 293 -5.89 5.88 8.69
N ALA A 294 -6.82 6.21 7.81
CA ALA A 294 -8.22 6.39 8.16
C ALA A 294 -9.09 5.68 7.15
N VAL A 295 -10.06 4.91 7.63
CA VAL A 295 -11.10 4.29 6.84
C VAL A 295 -12.44 4.83 7.31
N ASN A 296 -13.13 5.53 6.43
CA ASN A 296 -14.44 6.10 6.70
C ASN A 296 -15.50 5.17 6.13
N THR A 297 -16.22 4.48 7.01
CA THR A 297 -17.35 3.62 6.64
C THR A 297 -18.67 4.25 7.05
N ALA A 298 -19.78 3.63 6.67
CA ALA A 298 -21.10 4.01 7.15
C ALA A 298 -21.24 3.86 8.68
N ASP A 299 -20.45 2.97 9.29
CA ASP A 299 -20.47 2.76 10.74
C ASP A 299 -19.66 3.82 11.47
N GLY A 300 -18.70 4.46 10.81
CA GLY A 300 -17.89 5.52 11.38
C GLY A 300 -16.47 5.52 10.82
N VAL A 301 -15.64 6.35 11.44
CA VAL A 301 -14.25 6.54 11.03
C VAL A 301 -13.35 5.69 11.93
N PHE A 302 -12.59 4.78 11.33
CA PHE A 302 -11.52 4.07 12.02
C PHE A 302 -10.18 4.72 11.63
N GLN A 303 -9.51 5.34 12.59
CA GLN A 303 -8.19 5.94 12.38
C GLN A 303 -7.15 5.20 13.22
N GLU A 304 -5.97 5.01 12.64
CA GLU A 304 -4.83 4.41 13.30
C GLU A 304 -3.54 5.12 12.88
N ALA A 305 -2.59 5.20 13.81
CA ALA A 305 -1.21 5.54 13.51
C ALA A 305 -0.30 4.54 14.24
N SER A 306 0.74 4.06 13.56
CA SER A 306 1.75 3.18 14.12
C SER A 306 3.14 3.74 13.82
N LEU A 307 3.92 4.01 14.88
CA LEU A 307 5.32 4.45 14.82
C LEU A 307 6.23 3.26 15.08
N PHE A 308 7.16 3.01 14.18
CA PHE A 308 8.19 1.97 14.24
C PHE A 308 9.56 2.61 14.47
N GLN A 309 10.33 2.13 15.44
CA GLN A 309 11.63 2.71 15.77
C GLN A 309 12.73 1.65 15.91
N GLY A 310 13.86 1.87 15.25
CA GLY A 310 15.03 0.99 15.35
C GLY A 310 14.92 -0.23 14.44
N SER A 311 15.30 -1.41 14.95
CA SER A 311 15.17 -2.69 14.26
C SER A 311 14.18 -3.60 14.98
N GLY A 312 13.38 -4.34 14.22
CA GLY A 312 12.34 -5.21 14.78
C GLY A 312 11.07 -4.45 15.18
N ASP A 313 10.16 -5.14 15.87
CA ASP A 313 8.79 -4.67 16.10
C ASP A 313 8.63 -3.77 17.35
N ASN A 314 9.54 -2.81 17.53
CA ASN A 314 9.39 -1.77 18.56
C ASN A 314 8.42 -0.70 18.06
N ARG A 315 7.13 -0.84 18.43
CA ARG A 315 6.04 0.00 17.92
C ARG A 315 5.28 0.74 19.02
N THR A 316 4.86 1.96 18.68
CA THR A 316 3.83 2.71 19.42
C THR A 316 2.63 2.89 18.50
N THR A 317 1.43 2.53 18.97
CA THR A 317 0.19 2.60 18.18
C THR A 317 -0.82 3.51 18.84
N TRP A 318 -1.50 4.31 18.03
CA TRP A 318 -2.62 5.16 18.41
C TRP A 318 -3.84 4.78 17.57
N THR A 319 -5.01 4.81 18.19
CA THR A 319 -6.26 4.40 17.55
C THR A 319 -7.40 5.34 17.89
N LEU A 320 -8.42 5.34 17.04
CA LEU A 320 -9.69 6.05 17.26
C LEU A 320 -9.44 7.52 17.61
N ASP A 321 -10.04 8.01 18.71
CA ASP A 321 -10.02 9.42 19.12
C ASP A 321 -8.61 9.93 19.52
N ASN A 322 -7.64 9.02 19.67
CA ASN A 322 -6.25 9.39 19.90
C ASN A 322 -5.52 9.78 18.61
N VAL A 323 -6.12 9.59 17.43
CA VAL A 323 -5.59 10.05 16.14
C VAL A 323 -6.57 11.08 15.58
N LYS A 324 -6.03 12.17 15.03
CA LYS A 324 -6.83 13.14 14.27
C LYS A 324 -6.09 13.57 13.03
N ILE A 325 -6.62 13.23 11.87
CA ILE A 325 -6.12 13.65 10.56
C ILE A 325 -6.90 14.88 10.09
N SER A 326 -6.22 15.99 9.85
CA SER A 326 -6.82 17.27 9.47
C SER A 326 -6.23 17.75 8.14
N PRO A 327 -7.03 17.91 7.07
CA PRO A 327 -6.55 18.49 5.83
C PRO A 327 -6.16 19.97 6.01
N LYS A 328 -5.23 20.44 5.18
CA LYS A 328 -4.77 21.84 5.15
C LYS A 328 -4.91 22.44 3.77
N GLY A 329 -5.10 23.76 3.73
CA GLY A 329 -5.18 24.53 2.50
C GLY A 329 -6.48 24.27 1.73
N GLN A 330 -6.48 24.65 0.46
CA GLN A 330 -7.58 24.38 -0.45
C GLN A 330 -7.31 23.09 -1.22
N PRO A 331 -8.36 22.33 -1.60
CA PRO A 331 -8.16 21.14 -2.38
C PRO A 331 -7.67 21.50 -3.79
N TRP A 332 -6.71 20.73 -4.29
CA TRP A 332 -6.28 20.75 -5.68
C TRP A 332 -7.33 20.02 -6.53
N THR A 333 -7.61 20.54 -7.73
CA THR A 333 -8.50 19.89 -8.69
C THR A 333 -7.65 19.26 -9.78
N SER A 334 -7.83 17.96 -9.99
CA SER A 334 -7.13 17.27 -11.07
C SER A 334 -7.60 17.79 -12.44
N PRO A 335 -6.67 18.14 -13.35
CA PRO A 335 -7.03 18.46 -14.72
C PRO A 335 -7.55 17.24 -15.49
N ALA A 336 -7.19 16.01 -15.08
CA ALA A 336 -7.53 14.78 -15.79
C ALA A 336 -8.91 14.23 -15.40
N SER A 337 -9.17 14.09 -14.11
CA SER A 337 -10.42 13.52 -13.58
C SER A 337 -11.47 14.58 -13.22
N HIS A 338 -11.02 15.82 -13.01
CA HIS A 338 -11.78 16.89 -12.34
C HIS A 338 -12.11 16.61 -10.86
N ASP A 339 -11.60 15.54 -10.29
CA ASP A 339 -11.74 15.26 -8.87
C ASP A 339 -10.85 16.17 -8.02
N ARG A 340 -11.23 16.33 -6.76
CA ARG A 340 -10.56 17.20 -5.80
C ARG A 340 -9.86 16.40 -4.70
N TYR A 341 -8.68 16.87 -4.29
CA TYR A 341 -7.86 16.25 -3.25
C TYR A 341 -7.24 17.31 -2.35
N TYR A 342 -7.22 17.08 -1.04
CA TYR A 342 -6.32 17.82 -0.16
C TYR A 342 -4.92 17.22 -0.27
N LEU A 343 -3.91 18.06 -0.52
CA LEU A 343 -2.53 17.60 -0.74
C LEU A 343 -1.60 17.95 0.43
N SER A 344 -2.19 18.28 1.58
CA SER A 344 -1.47 18.64 2.80
C SER A 344 -2.31 18.29 4.01
N TYR A 345 -1.68 17.75 5.05
CA TYR A 345 -2.35 17.32 6.26
C TYR A 345 -1.51 17.62 7.51
N ASP A 346 -2.19 17.93 8.60
CA ASP A 346 -1.64 17.80 9.96
C ASP A 346 -2.32 16.60 10.62
N VAL A 347 -1.51 15.73 11.24
CA VAL A 347 -1.98 14.61 12.06
C VAL A 347 -1.50 14.83 13.48
N THR A 348 -2.42 14.74 14.44
CA THR A 348 -2.10 14.80 15.88
C THR A 348 -2.42 13.47 16.53
N MET A 349 -1.49 12.97 17.35
CA MET A 349 -1.64 11.76 18.13
C MET A 349 -1.54 12.10 19.61
N LYS A 350 -2.34 11.44 20.45
CA LYS A 350 -2.42 11.70 21.91
C LYS A 350 -2.12 10.46 22.72
N ASN A 351 -1.45 10.63 23.86
CA ASN A 351 -1.20 9.55 24.83
C ASN A 351 -0.46 8.32 24.24
N PRO A 352 0.84 8.46 23.87
CA PRO A 352 1.68 9.63 24.07
C PRO A 352 1.54 10.67 22.94
N ASP A 353 1.93 11.92 23.20
CA ASP A 353 1.72 13.00 22.24
C ASP A 353 2.75 12.97 21.10
N ALA A 354 2.26 13.02 19.87
CA ALA A 354 3.06 13.19 18.67
C ALA A 354 2.33 14.08 17.65
N GLN A 355 3.08 14.63 16.70
CA GLN A 355 2.50 15.41 15.60
C GLN A 355 3.24 15.13 14.30
N VAL A 356 2.50 15.04 13.21
CA VAL A 356 3.04 14.96 11.87
C VAL A 356 2.41 16.05 11.01
N SER A 357 3.22 16.70 10.19
CA SER A 357 2.76 17.49 9.05
C SER A 357 3.29 16.85 7.78
N LEU A 358 2.44 16.70 6.78
CA LEU A 358 2.82 16.18 5.47
C LEU A 358 2.26 17.04 4.34
N GLU A 359 3.04 17.16 3.26
CA GLU A 359 2.71 17.92 2.06
C GLU A 359 3.21 17.16 0.84
N VAL A 360 2.35 16.99 -0.15
CA VAL A 360 2.73 16.36 -1.41
C VAL A 360 3.75 17.22 -2.16
N GLN A 361 4.78 16.59 -2.73
CA GLN A 361 5.91 17.31 -3.32
C GLN A 361 5.57 18.11 -4.59
N TRP A 362 4.64 17.59 -5.41
CA TRP A 362 4.02 18.26 -6.55
C TRP A 362 2.62 17.67 -6.80
N PRO A 363 1.67 18.46 -7.31
CA PRO A 363 0.27 18.04 -7.28
C PRO A 363 -0.12 17.00 -8.32
N GLU A 364 0.53 16.93 -9.48
CA GLU A 364 0.16 16.04 -10.59
C GLU A 364 0.61 14.57 -10.41
N GLN A 365 0.16 13.96 -9.31
CA GLN A 365 0.42 12.57 -8.91
C GLN A 365 -0.88 11.76 -8.79
N GLU A 366 -1.90 12.11 -9.57
CA GLU A 366 -3.10 11.30 -9.72
C GLU A 366 -2.83 10.15 -10.70
N VAL A 367 -3.14 8.93 -10.28
CA VAL A 367 -3.14 7.74 -11.14
C VAL A 367 -4.52 7.58 -11.72
N GLY A 368 -4.60 7.63 -13.05
CA GLY A 368 -5.82 7.35 -13.81
C GLY A 368 -5.74 6.03 -14.56
N LEU A 369 -6.71 5.14 -14.33
CA LEU A 369 -6.84 3.87 -15.05
C LEU A 369 -8.27 3.73 -15.57
N GLY A 370 -8.44 4.04 -16.86
CA GLY A 370 -9.76 4.10 -17.48
C GLY A 370 -10.58 5.25 -16.90
N LYS A 371 -11.62 4.92 -16.13
CA LYS A 371 -12.53 5.89 -15.49
C LYS A 371 -12.33 6.01 -13.98
N ILE A 372 -11.37 5.27 -13.41
CA ILE A 372 -11.03 5.42 -12.00
C ILE A 372 -9.79 6.25 -11.87
N PHE A 373 -9.85 7.12 -10.88
CA PHE A 373 -8.75 7.96 -10.46
C PHE A 373 -8.54 7.81 -8.96
N LYS A 374 -7.26 7.84 -8.59
CA LYS A 374 -6.80 7.84 -7.22
C LYS A 374 -5.59 8.74 -7.10
N TYR A 375 -5.37 9.29 -5.92
CA TYR A 375 -4.12 9.97 -5.64
C TYR A 375 -3.10 9.01 -5.06
N GLU A 376 -1.89 8.99 -5.63
CA GLU A 376 -0.79 8.11 -5.25
C GLU A 376 0.49 8.95 -5.33
N GLY A 377 0.90 9.57 -4.23
CA GLY A 377 1.81 10.70 -4.29
C GLY A 377 2.97 10.68 -3.31
N LEU A 378 4.14 11.07 -3.79
CA LEU A 378 5.32 11.35 -2.97
C LEU A 378 5.14 12.67 -2.20
N ALA A 379 5.36 12.62 -0.89
CA ALA A 379 5.24 13.73 0.03
C ALA A 379 6.54 14.00 0.80
N ARG A 380 6.63 15.19 1.37
CA ARG A 380 7.55 15.54 2.46
C ARG A 380 6.80 15.41 3.77
N ALA A 381 7.50 14.96 4.82
CA ALA A 381 6.94 14.83 6.16
C ALA A 381 7.85 15.50 7.19
N THR A 382 7.24 16.07 8.21
CA THR A 382 7.92 16.52 9.43
C THR A 382 7.19 15.94 10.62
N ALA A 383 7.91 15.26 11.51
CA ALA A 383 7.37 14.66 12.71
C ALA A 383 7.94 15.31 13.97
N ARG A 384 7.12 15.37 15.01
CA ARG A 384 7.50 15.67 16.40
C ARG A 384 7.17 14.44 17.23
N TRP A 385 8.18 13.90 17.90
CA TRP A 385 8.11 12.59 18.53
C TRP A 385 7.63 12.66 19.98
N PRO A 386 7.05 11.55 20.51
CA PRO A 386 6.88 11.35 21.93
C PRO A 386 8.20 11.59 22.68
N GLY A 387 8.20 12.43 23.71
CA GLY A 387 9.40 12.75 24.49
C GLY A 387 10.28 13.86 23.92
N GLY A 388 9.90 14.45 22.78
CA GLY A 388 10.55 15.63 22.20
C GLY A 388 11.43 15.33 20.98
N GLY A 389 11.93 16.39 20.35
CA GLY A 389 12.68 16.32 19.09
C GLY A 389 11.77 16.39 17.85
N SER A 390 12.41 16.61 16.71
CA SER A 390 11.74 16.65 15.41
C SER A 390 12.61 16.02 14.33
N SER A 391 11.97 15.40 13.34
CA SER A 391 12.66 14.83 12.19
C SER A 391 11.94 15.20 10.91
N HIS A 392 12.73 15.34 9.85
CA HIS A 392 12.23 15.51 8.49
C HIS A 392 12.37 14.19 7.75
N GLY A 393 11.47 13.97 6.81
CA GLY A 393 11.38 12.72 6.08
C GLY A 393 10.63 12.86 4.78
N THR A 394 10.50 11.72 4.10
CA THR A 394 9.66 11.57 2.92
C THR A 394 8.45 10.73 3.27
N GLY A 395 7.42 10.76 2.45
CA GLY A 395 6.29 9.88 2.62
C GLY A 395 5.59 9.56 1.33
N TRP A 396 4.70 8.59 1.39
CA TRP A 396 3.72 8.29 0.37
C TRP A 396 2.33 8.64 0.90
N VAL A 397 1.48 9.19 0.03
CA VAL A 397 0.07 9.44 0.33
C VAL A 397 -0.80 8.72 -0.69
N GLU A 398 -1.78 7.98 -0.18
CA GLU A 398 -2.85 7.42 -0.99
C GLU A 398 -4.18 8.02 -0.54
N LEU A 399 -4.90 8.66 -1.47
CA LEU A 399 -6.12 9.39 -1.17
C LEU A 399 -7.25 9.01 -2.12
N GLN A 400 -8.44 8.87 -1.55
CA GLN A 400 -9.68 8.85 -2.30
C GLN A 400 -10.13 10.28 -2.67
N PRO A 401 -10.72 10.48 -3.87
CA PRO A 401 -11.19 11.80 -4.28
C PRO A 401 -12.34 12.30 -3.41
N LEU A 402 -12.40 13.61 -3.20
CA LEU A 402 -13.55 14.31 -2.61
C LEU A 402 -14.73 14.39 -3.60
N GLY A 403 -14.52 13.98 -4.84
CA GLY A 403 -15.41 14.15 -5.98
C GLY A 403 -15.19 15.47 -6.74
N PRO A 404 -15.89 15.66 -7.87
CA PRO A 404 -15.71 16.82 -8.72
C PRO A 404 -16.25 18.10 -8.07
N VAL A 405 -15.88 19.25 -8.63
CA VAL A 405 -16.57 20.53 -8.35
C VAL A 405 -18.05 20.38 -8.73
N GLU A 406 -18.97 20.88 -7.89
CA GLU A 406 -20.42 20.80 -8.14
C GLU A 406 -20.79 21.22 -9.57
N GLY A 407 -21.62 20.41 -10.25
CA GLY A 407 -22.10 20.69 -11.61
C GLY A 407 -21.39 19.96 -12.75
N ARG A 408 -20.37 19.13 -12.49
CA ARG A 408 -19.77 18.22 -13.47
C ARG A 408 -19.86 16.78 -12.98
N SER A 409 -20.72 15.96 -13.58
CA SER A 409 -20.79 14.54 -13.26
C SER A 409 -19.66 13.77 -13.97
N SER A 410 -18.70 13.27 -13.21
CA SER A 410 -17.96 12.08 -13.62
C SER A 410 -18.86 10.87 -13.31
N GLY A 411 -18.99 9.94 -14.27
CA GLY A 411 -19.74 8.70 -14.06
C GLY A 411 -19.07 7.91 -12.93
N ARG A 412 -19.66 7.94 -11.73
CA ARG A 412 -19.14 7.24 -10.55
C ARG A 412 -19.17 5.74 -10.78
N LEU A 413 -18.00 5.12 -10.79
CA LEU A 413 -17.83 3.78 -10.24
C LEU A 413 -17.02 3.95 -8.97
N SER A 414 -17.71 3.94 -7.83
CA SER A 414 -17.08 3.62 -6.55
C SER A 414 -16.68 2.15 -6.62
N SER A 415 -15.48 1.88 -7.11
CA SER A 415 -14.90 0.55 -7.03
C SER A 415 -13.58 0.62 -6.29
N MET A 416 -13.66 0.13 -5.04
CA MET A 416 -12.73 -0.83 -4.45
C MET A 416 -11.45 -1.08 -5.23
N LEU A 417 -10.34 -0.63 -4.67
CA LEU A 417 -9.02 -0.83 -5.24
C LEU A 417 -7.95 -0.93 -4.17
N PHE A 418 -8.21 -1.77 -3.20
CA PHE A 418 -7.27 -2.50 -2.36
C PHE A 418 -8.22 -3.27 -1.45
N THR A 419 -9.03 -4.15 -2.06
CA THR A 419 -10.11 -4.95 -1.45
C THR A 419 -10.51 -6.07 -2.40
#